data_AF-A0A7W0TEX3-F1
#
_entry.id   AF-A0A7W0TEX3-F1
#
_cell.length_a   1.000
_cell.length_b   1.000
_cell.length_c   1.000
_cell.angle_alpha   90.00
_cell.angle_beta   90.00
_cell.angle_gamma   90.00
#
_symmetry.space_group_name_H-M   'P 1'
#
loop_
_entity.id
_entity.type
_entity.pdbx_description
1 polymer ?
#
loop_
_entity_poly.entity_id
_entity_poly.type
_entity_poly.pdbx_seq_one_letter_code
_entity_poly.pdbx_strand_id
1 'polypeptide(L)'
;MAAFAGCGTPPPDLFSVERSGADTNANVDVVVSDSGSVSCDGKEHALDGERLLRARQLVRDLAPQAELGIELPPGPGTDLSYRVALEAGSIAFSDRSPGVPPTFLRVAAFTKDVTERVCGIER
;
A
#
# COMPACT_ATOMS: atom_id res chain seq x y z
N MET A 1 36.18 13.11 22.27
CA MET A 1 35.79 11.71 21.98
C MET A 1 34.42 11.76 21.32
N ALA A 2 34.35 11.55 20.01
CA ALA A 2 33.11 11.62 19.25
C ALA A 2 32.39 10.27 19.33
N ALA A 3 31.19 10.25 19.90
CA ALA A 3 30.29 9.11 19.85
C ALA A 3 29.35 9.30 18.65
N PHE A 4 29.64 8.62 17.53
CA PHE A 4 28.63 8.32 16.53
C PHE A 4 27.69 7.27 17.14
N ALA A 5 26.69 7.71 17.90
CA ALA A 5 25.49 6.91 18.04
C ALA A 5 24.87 6.91 16.65
N GLY A 6 24.94 5.76 15.96
CA GLY A 6 24.18 5.56 14.74
C GLY A 6 22.72 5.78 15.07
N CYS A 7 22.18 6.93 14.66
CA CYS A 7 20.75 7.13 14.56
C CYS A 7 20.29 6.17 13.45
N GLY A 8 20.01 4.93 13.82
CA GLY A 8 19.30 4.00 12.95
C GLY A 8 17.87 4.50 12.85
N THR A 9 17.64 5.48 11.99
CA THR A 9 16.28 5.82 11.58
C THR A 9 15.66 4.57 10.99
N PRO A 10 14.42 4.21 11.37
CA PRO A 10 13.71 3.14 10.73
C PRO A 10 13.82 3.30 9.20
N PRO A 11 14.05 2.21 8.47
CA PRO A 11 14.06 2.26 7.01
C PRO A 11 12.77 2.92 6.53
N PRO A 12 12.84 3.83 5.54
CA PRO A 12 11.68 4.56 5.09
C PRO A 12 10.62 3.59 4.57
N ASP A 13 9.37 3.93 4.83
CA ASP A 13 8.23 3.23 4.24
C ASP A 13 8.16 3.57 2.76
N LEU A 14 8.01 2.54 1.91
CA LEU A 14 7.80 2.72 0.47
C LEU A 14 6.43 3.36 0.22
N PHE A 15 5.40 2.80 0.85
CA PHE A 15 4.03 3.31 0.81
C PHE A 15 3.17 2.62 1.87
N SER A 16 2.07 3.28 2.24
CA SER A 16 0.97 2.68 2.98
C SER A 16 -0.28 2.56 2.12
N VAL A 17 -1.10 1.55 2.41
CA VAL A 17 -2.40 1.32 1.80
C VAL A 17 -3.42 1.12 2.92
N GLU A 18 -4.36 2.04 3.00
CA GLU A 18 -5.57 1.86 3.79
C GLU A 18 -6.67 1.34 2.86
N ARG A 19 -7.06 0.09 3.05
CA ARG A 19 -8.21 -0.50 2.35
C ARG A 19 -9.39 -0.49 3.31
N SER A 20 -10.54 -0.03 2.84
CA SER A 20 -11.80 -0.03 3.58
C SER A 20 -12.93 -0.70 2.79
N GLY A 21 -13.87 -1.31 3.49
CA GLY A 21 -15.03 -1.95 2.88
C GLY A 21 -16.08 -2.38 3.91
N ALA A 22 -17.18 -2.96 3.43
CA ALA A 22 -18.32 -3.32 4.28
C ALA A 22 -18.05 -4.48 5.27
N ASP A 23 -17.11 -5.37 4.95
CA ASP A 23 -16.79 -6.52 5.80
C ASP A 23 -15.69 -6.21 6.82
N THR A 24 -15.66 -6.92 7.96
CA THR A 24 -14.63 -6.75 8.99
C THR A 24 -13.21 -7.04 8.46
N ASN A 25 -13.05 -8.04 7.58
CA ASN A 25 -11.77 -8.35 6.92
C ASN A 25 -11.49 -7.48 5.69
N ALA A 26 -12.42 -6.59 5.31
CA ALA A 26 -12.20 -5.64 4.22
C ALA A 26 -11.31 -4.47 4.65
N ASN A 27 -11.37 -4.12 5.93
CA ASN A 27 -10.60 -3.02 6.52
C ASN A 27 -9.23 -3.53 6.92
N VAL A 28 -8.19 -3.07 6.22
CA VAL A 28 -6.80 -3.40 6.52
C VAL A 28 -5.92 -2.18 6.28
N ASP A 29 -4.99 -1.96 7.20
CA ASP A 29 -3.88 -1.03 7.01
C ASP A 29 -2.62 -1.83 6.66
N VAL A 30 -2.01 -1.52 5.51
CA VAL A 30 -0.82 -2.20 5.01
C VAL A 30 0.29 -1.18 4.81
N VAL A 31 1.39 -1.29 5.55
CA VAL A 31 2.57 -0.43 5.40
C VAL A 31 3.75 -1.25 4.90
N VAL A 32 4.29 -0.92 3.74
CA VAL A 32 5.42 -1.64 3.15
C VAL A 32 6.71 -0.86 3.41
N SER A 33 7.69 -1.49 4.05
CA SER A 33 9.01 -0.90 4.30
C SER A 33 9.98 -1.23 3.17
N ASP A 34 10.91 -0.32 2.86
CA ASP A 34 11.99 -0.60 1.89
C ASP A 34 13.00 -1.65 2.42
N SER A 35 12.96 -1.96 3.71
CA SER A 35 13.79 -3.00 4.33
C SER A 35 13.34 -4.43 4.05
N GLY A 36 12.20 -4.64 3.39
CA GLY A 36 11.65 -5.97 3.14
C GLY A 36 10.76 -6.49 4.28
N SER A 37 10.18 -5.60 5.07
CA SER A 37 9.06 -5.93 5.96
C SER A 37 7.76 -5.29 5.47
N VAL A 38 6.64 -5.86 5.90
CA VAL A 38 5.31 -5.29 5.73
C VAL A 38 4.56 -5.35 7.05
N SER A 39 3.94 -4.25 7.45
CA SER A 39 3.03 -4.18 8.57
C SER A 39 1.60 -4.33 8.09
N CYS A 40 0.85 -5.24 8.69
CA CYS A 40 -0.59 -5.40 8.49
C CYS A 40 -1.31 -5.15 9.82
N ASP A 41 -2.14 -4.11 9.89
CA ASP A 41 -2.84 -3.68 11.11
C ASP A 41 -1.89 -3.55 12.33
N GLY A 42 -0.67 -3.06 12.08
CA GLY A 42 0.38 -2.87 13.10
C GLY A 42 1.20 -4.13 13.43
N LYS A 43 0.94 -5.28 12.78
CA LYS A 43 1.76 -6.49 12.92
C LYS A 43 2.76 -6.59 11.79
N GLU A 44 4.04 -6.65 12.14
CA GLU A 44 5.11 -6.77 11.14
C GLU A 44 5.31 -8.22 10.68
N HIS A 45 5.47 -8.38 9.36
CA HIS A 45 5.74 -9.63 8.67
C HIS A 45 6.92 -9.46 7.71
N ALA A 46 7.66 -10.55 7.48
CA ALA A 46 8.71 -10.56 6.47
C ALA A 46 8.10 -10.57 5.06
N LEU A 47 8.62 -9.71 4.18
CA LEU A 47 8.25 -9.65 2.78
C LEU A 47 9.35 -10.29 1.95
N ASP A 48 9.00 -11.26 1.09
CA ASP A 48 9.98 -11.87 0.20
C ASP A 48 10.48 -10.89 -0.87
N GLY A 49 11.62 -11.23 -1.47
CA GLY A 49 12.28 -10.37 -2.46
C GLY A 49 11.43 -10.08 -3.70
N GLU A 50 10.59 -11.02 -4.17
CA GLU A 50 9.74 -10.78 -5.33
C GLU A 50 8.65 -9.75 -5.02
N ARG A 51 8.01 -9.86 -3.85
CA ARG A 51 7.02 -8.88 -3.40
C ARG A 51 7.64 -7.51 -3.15
N LEU A 52 8.83 -7.45 -2.56
CA LEU A 52 9.55 -6.19 -2.36
C LEU A 52 9.90 -5.50 -3.70
N LEU A 53 10.34 -6.26 -4.71
CA LEU A 53 10.60 -5.71 -6.05
C LEU A 53 9.32 -5.20 -6.72
N ARG A 54 8.20 -5.92 -6.56
CA ARG A 54 6.88 -5.47 -7.03
C ARG A 54 6.44 -4.19 -6.34
N ALA A 55 6.61 -4.09 -5.02
CA ALA A 55 6.32 -2.89 -4.23
C ALA A 55 7.11 -1.67 -4.75
N ARG A 56 8.43 -1.81 -4.94
CA ARG A 56 9.28 -0.75 -5.50
C ARG A 56 8.87 -0.32 -6.91
N GLN A 57 8.39 -1.25 -7.73
CA GLN A 57 7.86 -0.91 -9.06
C GLN A 57 6.54 -0.13 -8.95
N LEU A 58 5.65 -0.52 -8.03
CA LEU A 58 4.40 0.20 -7.80
C LEU A 58 4.64 1.65 -7.38
N VAL A 59 5.63 1.90 -6.52
CA VAL A 59 6.02 3.28 -6.13
C VAL A 59 6.33 4.11 -7.37
N ARG A 60 7.19 3.61 -8.27
CA ARG A 60 7.56 4.32 -9.50
C ARG A 60 6.38 4.54 -10.44
N ASP A 61 5.50 3.55 -10.56
CA ASP A 61 4.36 3.60 -11.47
C ASP A 61 3.24 4.53 -10.96
N LEU A 62 3.13 4.71 -9.64
CA LEU A 62 2.11 5.52 -8.97
C LEU A 62 2.56 6.94 -8.63
N ALA A 63 3.88 7.17 -8.51
CA ALA A 63 4.42 8.47 -8.12
C ALA A 63 3.86 9.64 -8.95
N PRO A 64 3.79 9.57 -10.30
CA PRO A 64 3.26 10.70 -11.09
C PRO A 64 1.80 11.05 -10.75
N GLN A 65 0.97 10.06 -10.44
CA GLN A 65 -0.44 10.28 -10.07
C GLN A 65 -0.56 10.70 -8.59
N ALA A 66 0.32 10.20 -7.74
CA ALA A 66 0.34 10.55 -6.32
C ALA A 66 0.80 12.00 -6.10
N GLU A 67 1.80 12.46 -6.85
CA GLU A 67 2.25 13.87 -6.86
C GLU A 67 1.11 14.83 -7.22
N LEU A 68 0.19 14.37 -8.07
CA LEU A 68 -1.00 15.12 -8.48
C LEU A 68 -2.17 14.98 -7.49
N GLY A 69 -2.06 14.15 -6.46
CA GLY A 69 -3.12 13.93 -5.48
C GLY A 69 -4.38 13.33 -6.10
N ILE A 70 -4.25 12.39 -7.06
CA ILE A 70 -5.40 11.88 -7.81
C ILE A 70 -6.35 11.10 -6.89
N GLU A 71 -7.55 11.63 -6.71
CA GLU A 71 -8.65 10.98 -6.00
C GLU A 71 -9.80 10.70 -6.97
N LEU A 72 -10.10 9.42 -7.16
CA LEU A 72 -11.23 8.96 -7.96
C LEU A 72 -12.43 8.69 -7.04
N PRO A 73 -13.60 9.27 -7.31
CA PRO A 73 -14.77 9.03 -6.49
C PRO A 73 -15.22 7.57 -6.58
N PRO A 74 -15.84 7.02 -5.53
CA PRO A 74 -16.43 5.69 -5.56
C PRO A 74 -17.58 5.64 -6.57
N GLY A 75 -17.64 4.55 -7.35
CA GLY A 75 -18.78 4.26 -8.22
C GLY A 75 -19.93 3.61 -7.46
N PRO A 76 -21.14 3.58 -8.05
CA PRO A 76 -22.29 2.88 -7.45
C PRO A 76 -21.98 1.38 -7.26
N GLY A 77 -22.28 0.88 -6.05
CA GLY A 77 -22.00 -0.52 -5.67
C GLY A 77 -20.52 -0.81 -5.39
N THR A 78 -19.73 0.20 -5.01
CA THR A 78 -18.36 0.03 -4.52
C THR A 78 -18.32 -0.93 -3.33
N ASP A 79 -17.49 -1.96 -3.43
CA ASP A 79 -17.28 -2.95 -2.37
C ASP A 79 -16.01 -2.65 -1.56
N LEU A 80 -15.03 -2.00 -2.20
CA LEU A 80 -13.71 -1.70 -1.64
C LEU A 80 -13.22 -0.31 -2.04
N SER A 81 -12.73 0.44 -1.06
CA SER A 81 -12.03 1.70 -1.25
C SER A 81 -10.58 1.58 -0.80
N TYR A 82 -9.70 2.27 -1.50
CA TYR A 82 -8.26 2.23 -1.31
C TYR A 82 -7.74 3.66 -1.22
N ARG A 83 -6.94 3.93 -0.19
CA ARG A 83 -6.12 5.14 -0.08
C ARG A 83 -4.68 4.70 0.00
N VAL A 84 -3.86 5.17 -0.93
CA VAL A 84 -2.44 4.86 -1.00
C VAL A 84 -1.66 6.14 -0.72
N ALA A 85 -0.78 6.10 0.27
CA ALA A 85 0.13 7.20 0.57
C ALA A 85 1.57 6.78 0.27
N LEU A 86 2.29 7.60 -0.48
CA LEU A 86 3.69 7.44 -0.85
C LEU A 86 4.44 8.71 -0.44
N GLU A 87 5.77 8.68 -0.47
CA GLU A 87 6.58 9.89 -0.23
C GLU A 87 6.20 11.02 -1.20
N ALA A 88 5.94 10.67 -2.47
CA ALA A 88 5.63 11.63 -3.52
C ALA A 88 4.23 12.28 -3.40
N GLY A 89 3.32 11.68 -2.63
CA GLY A 89 1.95 12.16 -2.45
C GLY A 89 0.96 11.02 -2.19
N SER A 90 -0.30 11.19 -2.57
CA SER A 90 -1.33 10.20 -2.29
C SER A 90 -2.31 10.01 -3.45
N ILE A 91 -2.91 8.82 -3.50
CA ILE A 91 -4.03 8.54 -4.40
C ILE A 91 -5.16 7.90 -3.61
N ALA A 92 -6.39 8.13 -4.05
CA ALA A 92 -7.57 7.43 -3.54
C ALA A 92 -8.41 6.93 -4.69
N PHE A 93 -8.94 5.71 -4.58
CA PHE A 93 -9.83 5.13 -5.58
C PHE A 93 -10.64 3.99 -4.97
N SER A 94 -11.64 3.54 -5.70
CA SER A 94 -12.46 2.39 -5.34
C SER A 94 -12.44 1.33 -6.43
N ASP A 95 -12.81 0.10 -6.09
CA ASP A 95 -12.89 -1.02 -7.03
C ASP A 95 -13.82 -0.74 -8.21
N ARG A 96 -14.85 0.10 -8.01
CA ARG A 96 -15.79 0.55 -9.04
C ARG A 96 -15.63 2.00 -9.46
N SER A 97 -14.50 2.63 -9.18
CA SER A 97 -14.26 4.00 -9.64
C SER A 97 -14.28 4.05 -11.18
N PRO A 98 -15.04 5.00 -11.78
CA PRO A 98 -15.10 5.12 -13.23
C PRO A 98 -13.75 5.53 -13.80
N GLY A 99 -13.26 4.80 -14.81
CA GLY A 99 -11.99 5.12 -15.47
C GLY A 99 -10.74 4.81 -14.64
N VAL A 100 -10.82 3.89 -13.66
CA VAL A 100 -9.67 3.50 -12.84
C VAL A 100 -8.48 3.02 -13.72
N PRO A 101 -7.29 3.65 -13.60
CA PRO A 101 -6.13 3.22 -14.37
C PRO A 101 -5.67 1.81 -13.98
N PRO A 102 -5.07 1.04 -14.90
CA PRO A 102 -4.58 -0.31 -14.60
C PRO A 102 -3.50 -0.33 -13.49
N THR A 103 -2.75 0.76 -13.30
CA THR A 103 -1.78 0.86 -12.19
C THR A 103 -2.45 0.85 -10.82
N PHE A 104 -3.63 1.46 -10.68
CA PHE A 104 -4.36 1.48 -9.41
C PHE A 104 -4.90 0.07 -9.08
N LEU A 105 -5.35 -0.65 -10.11
CA LEU A 105 -5.74 -2.06 -9.95
C LEU A 105 -4.54 -2.96 -9.57
N ARG A 106 -3.33 -2.63 -10.04
CA ARG A 106 -2.12 -3.38 -9.65
C ARG A 106 -1.76 -3.22 -8.17
N VAL A 107 -1.91 -2.03 -7.59
CA VAL A 107 -1.70 -1.86 -6.13
C VAL A 107 -2.79 -2.57 -5.33
N ALA A 108 -4.06 -2.50 -5.75
CA ALA A 108 -5.13 -3.27 -5.11
C ALA A 108 -4.86 -4.79 -5.14
N ALA A 109 -4.38 -5.32 -6.27
CA ALA A 109 -3.99 -6.72 -6.40
C ALA A 109 -2.78 -7.09 -5.53
N PHE A 110 -1.79 -6.20 -5.43
CA PHE A 110 -0.65 -6.37 -4.53
C PHE A 110 -1.08 -6.40 -3.06
N THR A 111 -1.93 -5.45 -2.64
CA THR A 111 -2.49 -5.43 -1.29
C THR A 111 -3.20 -6.74 -0.98
N LYS A 112 -4.00 -7.27 -1.92
CA LYS A 112 -4.65 -8.57 -1.76
C LYS A 112 -3.65 -9.72 -1.59
N ASP A 113 -2.65 -9.83 -2.47
CA ASP A 113 -1.61 -10.87 -2.40
C ASP A 113 -0.86 -10.83 -1.06
N VAL A 114 -0.47 -9.64 -0.60
CA VAL A 114 0.19 -9.46 0.70
C VAL A 114 -0.72 -9.84 1.86
N THR A 115 -1.95 -9.34 1.87
CA THR A 115 -2.87 -9.61 2.99
C THR A 115 -3.15 -11.10 3.13
N GLU A 116 -3.37 -11.82 2.02
CA GLU A 116 -3.67 -13.26 2.04
C GLU A 116 -2.43 -14.11 2.31
N ARG A 117 -1.31 -13.84 1.63
CA ARG A 117 -0.14 -14.74 1.63
C ARG A 117 0.86 -14.45 2.74
N VAL A 118 0.93 -13.20 3.20
CA VAL A 118 1.91 -12.76 4.19
C VAL A 118 1.25 -12.53 5.54
N CYS A 119 0.11 -11.84 5.54
CA CYS A 119 -0.57 -11.44 6.78
C CYS A 119 -1.64 -12.45 7.24
N GLY A 120 -2.01 -13.42 6.40
CA GLY A 120 -3.03 -14.43 6.72
C GLY A 120 -4.43 -13.84 6.90
N ILE A 121 -4.68 -12.66 6.35
CA ILE A 121 -5.99 -12.00 6.34
C ILE A 121 -6.67 -12.37 5.02
N GLU A 122 -7.47 -13.44 5.08
CA GLU A 122 -8.25 -13.91 3.95
C GLU A 122 -9.65 -13.30 3.97
N ARG A 123 -10.11 -12.86 2.79
CA ARG A 123 -11.48 -12.42 2.53
C ARG A 123 -12.04 -13.20 1.35
#